data_AF-A0AAU4FAM9-F1
#
_entry.id   AF-A0AAU4FAM9-F1
#
_cell.length_a   1.000
_cell.length_b   1.000
_cell.length_c   1.000
_cell.angle_alpha   90.00
_cell.angle_beta   90.00
_cell.angle_gamma   90.00
#
_symmetry.space_group_name_H-M   'P 1'
#
loop_
_entity.id
_entity.type
_entity.pdbx_description
1 polymer ?
#
loop_
_entity_poly.entity_id
_entity_poly.type
_entity_poly.pdbx_seq_one_letter_code
_entity_poly.pdbx_strand_id
1 'polypeptide(L)'
;MRVPEGRAAVIERLGRFRTVLGPGRHFVTPFADSVRARVDLGDQILSCPPRAVEAGDGHEVLVGFEVTFAVTDPRLATYEIGNPAVAIEQLTLTALRQETGLTTAERAVAAPEDLHRTVWTVLHDTTGRWGITTKELELTVRPPAAPGTPSTAQEWY
;
A
#
# COMPACT_ATOMS: atom_id res chain seq x y z
N MET A 1 10.37 -3.60 29.33
CA MET A 1 9.83 -4.12 28.05
C MET A 1 10.97 -4.21 27.04
N ARG A 2 11.04 -5.29 26.25
CA ARG A 2 11.99 -5.42 25.14
C ARG A 2 11.27 -5.13 23.83
N VAL A 3 11.84 -4.27 23.00
CA VAL A 3 11.42 -4.04 21.62
C VAL A 3 12.46 -4.71 20.72
N PRO A 4 12.07 -5.66 19.84
CA PRO A 4 13.00 -6.30 18.92
C PRO A 4 13.53 -5.30 17.89
N GLU A 5 14.69 -5.60 17.29
CA GLU A 5 15.21 -4.82 16.17
C GLU A 5 14.22 -4.80 15.00
N GLY A 6 14.20 -3.69 14.26
CA GLY A 6 13.26 -3.47 13.16
C GLY A 6 11.82 -3.16 13.59
N ARG A 7 11.52 -3.03 14.89
CA ARG A 7 10.18 -2.65 15.37
C ARG A 7 10.21 -1.44 16.29
N ALA A 8 9.08 -0.75 16.35
CA ALA A 8 8.80 0.31 17.31
C ALA A 8 7.54 -0.03 18.11
N ALA A 9 7.49 0.40 19.37
CA ALA A 9 6.29 0.30 20.20
C ALA A 9 5.78 1.69 20.55
N VAL A 10 4.53 1.98 20.21
CA VAL A 10 3.86 3.22 20.61
C VAL A 10 3.24 3.02 21.98
N ILE A 11 3.63 3.87 22.94
CA ILE A 11 3.21 3.77 24.34
C ILE A 11 2.26 4.91 24.70
N GLU A 12 1.18 4.54 25.37
CA GLU A 12 0.22 5.46 25.97
C GLU A 12 0.29 5.40 27.48
N ARG A 13 0.02 6.53 28.14
CA ARG A 13 -0.17 6.62 29.57
C ARG A 13 -1.55 7.18 29.85
N LEU A 14 -2.40 6.39 30.52
CA LEU A 14 -3.79 6.75 30.83
C LEU A 14 -4.58 7.26 29.59
N GLY A 15 -4.38 6.62 28.45
CA GLY A 15 -5.07 6.96 27.19
C GLY A 15 -4.51 8.15 26.42
N ARG A 16 -3.36 8.72 26.82
CA ARG A 16 -2.66 9.77 26.06
C ARG A 16 -1.33 9.26 25.53
N PHE A 17 -0.96 9.69 24.32
CA PHE A 17 0.36 9.43 23.76
C PHE A 17 1.46 9.89 24.72
N ARG A 18 2.41 8.99 24.99
CA ARG A 18 3.58 9.31 25.81
C ARG A 18 4.84 9.40 24.96
N THR A 19 5.19 8.32 24.29
CA THR A 19 6.42 8.23 23.50
C THR A 19 6.40 7.03 22.56
N VAL A 20 7.31 7.04 21.58
CA VAL A 20 7.66 5.90 20.74
C VAL A 20 8.92 5.26 21.30
N LEU A 21 8.86 3.96 21.59
CA LEU A 21 10.02 3.17 22.00
C LEU A 21 10.60 2.46 20.77
N GLY A 22 11.81 2.85 20.38
CA GLY A 22 12.60 2.14 19.35
C GLY A 22 13.17 0.81 19.86
N PRO A 23 14.02 0.13 19.07
CA PRO A 23 14.61 -1.15 19.45
C PRO A 23 15.47 -1.02 20.73
N GLY A 24 15.36 -1.99 21.64
CA GLY A 24 16.12 -2.00 22.90
C GLY A 24 15.33 -2.39 24.14
N ARG A 25 15.97 -2.24 25.31
CA ARG A 25 15.34 -2.46 26.63
C ARG A 25 14.85 -1.13 27.18
N HIS A 26 13.56 -1.06 27.46
CA HIS A 26 12.91 0.15 27.97
C HIS A 26 12.26 -0.11 29.32
N PHE A 27 12.36 0.86 30.23
CA PHE A 27 11.66 0.84 31.51
C PHE A 27 10.27 1.49 31.34
N VAL A 28 9.22 0.69 31.46
CA VAL A 28 7.83 1.13 31.40
C VAL A 28 7.18 0.84 32.74
N THR A 29 6.40 1.78 33.26
CA THR A 29 5.74 1.62 34.55
C THR A 29 4.54 0.69 34.36
N PRO A 30 4.54 -0.52 34.95
CA PRO A 30 3.38 -1.39 34.89
C PRO A 30 2.17 -0.63 35.47
N PHE A 31 0.97 -0.85 34.93
CA PHE A 31 -0.31 -0.19 35.29
C PHE A 31 -0.53 1.22 34.74
N ALA A 32 0.49 2.09 34.67
CA ALA A 32 0.32 3.45 34.13
C ALA A 32 0.54 3.51 32.61
N ASP A 33 1.50 2.74 32.10
CA ASP A 33 1.87 2.70 30.68
C ASP A 33 1.29 1.45 30.00
N SER A 34 0.69 1.62 28.82
CA SER A 34 0.16 0.54 27.98
C SER A 34 0.71 0.63 26.56
N VAL A 35 0.87 -0.53 25.91
CA VAL A 35 1.34 -0.61 24.52
C VAL A 35 0.14 -0.45 23.59
N ARG A 36 0.08 0.66 22.87
CA ARG A 36 -1.00 0.95 21.92
C ARG A 36 -0.86 0.15 20.63
N ALA A 37 0.34 0.16 20.05
CA ALA A 37 0.66 -0.54 18.81
C ALA A 37 2.13 -0.96 18.77
N ARG A 38 2.40 -2.06 18.06
CA ARG A 38 3.75 -2.47 17.66
C ARG A 38 3.82 -2.32 16.14
N VAL A 39 4.71 -1.45 15.69
CA VAL A 39 4.86 -1.09 14.29
C VAL A 39 6.14 -1.73 13.77
N ASP A 40 6.05 -2.36 12.61
CA ASP A 40 7.21 -2.86 11.90
C ASP A 40 7.81 -1.73 11.06
N LEU A 41 9.10 -1.47 11.25
CA LEU A 41 9.86 -0.43 10.54
C LEU A 41 10.54 -0.99 9.28
N GLY A 42 10.48 -2.31 9.06
CA GLY A 42 11.02 -2.96 7.89
C GLY A 42 10.23 -2.63 6.63
N ASP A 43 10.83 -3.02 5.50
CA ASP A 43 10.18 -2.95 4.19
C ASP A 43 9.00 -3.92 4.13
N GLN A 44 7.87 -3.39 3.69
CA GLN A 44 6.63 -4.11 3.50
C GLN A 44 6.23 -4.03 2.03
N ILE A 45 5.78 -5.16 1.50
CA ILE A 45 5.33 -5.30 0.12
C ILE A 45 3.82 -5.50 0.14
N LEU A 46 3.10 -4.61 -0.54
CA LEU A 46 1.67 -4.72 -0.80
C LEU A 46 1.47 -5.09 -2.27
N SER A 47 0.95 -6.29 -2.52
CA SER A 47 0.67 -6.77 -3.88
C SER A 47 -0.84 -6.83 -4.09
N CYS A 48 -1.33 -6.16 -5.14
CA CYS A 48 -2.72 -6.21 -5.56
C CYS A 48 -2.82 -6.97 -6.89
N PRO A 49 -3.63 -8.05 -6.96
CA PRO A 49 -3.81 -8.78 -8.21
C PRO A 49 -4.45 -7.89 -9.28
N PRO A 50 -4.21 -8.15 -10.58
CA PRO A 50 -4.84 -7.41 -11.66
C PRO A 50 -6.37 -7.48 -11.59
N ARG A 51 -7.03 -6.32 -11.64
CA ARG A 51 -8.49 -6.17 -11.67
C ARG A 51 -8.91 -5.47 -12.96
N ALA A 52 -10.09 -5.83 -13.48
CA ALA A 52 -10.69 -5.14 -14.63
C ALA A 52 -11.16 -3.74 -14.23
N VAL A 53 -10.74 -2.74 -15.01
CA VAL A 53 -11.14 -1.34 -14.88
C VAL A 53 -11.54 -0.83 -16.25
N GLU A 54 -12.68 -0.13 -16.31
CA GLU A 54 -13.14 0.53 -17.53
C GLU A 54 -12.31 1.80 -17.79
N ALA A 55 -11.77 1.92 -18.99
CA ALA A 55 -11.07 3.12 -19.45
C ALA A 55 -12.06 4.18 -19.95
N GLY A 56 -11.58 5.39 -20.23
CA GLY A 56 -12.41 6.51 -20.68
C GLY A 56 -13.16 6.29 -22.00
N ASP A 57 -12.71 5.33 -22.81
CA ASP A 57 -13.35 4.89 -24.06
C ASP A 57 -14.31 3.70 -23.89
N GLY A 58 -14.57 3.26 -22.65
CA GLY A 58 -15.50 2.17 -22.34
C GLY A 58 -14.95 0.76 -22.55
N HIS A 59 -13.67 0.64 -22.96
CA HIS A 59 -12.99 -0.65 -23.04
C HIS A 59 -12.40 -1.03 -21.67
N GLU A 60 -12.42 -2.32 -21.35
CA GLU A 60 -11.81 -2.84 -20.13
C GLU A 60 -10.30 -2.98 -20.27
N VAL A 61 -9.57 -2.78 -19.18
CA VAL A 61 -8.13 -3.03 -19.05
C VAL A 61 -7.87 -3.71 -17.72
N LEU A 62 -6.91 -4.64 -17.67
CA LEU A 62 -6.49 -5.28 -16.43
C LEU A 62 -5.34 -4.51 -15.82
N VAL A 63 -5.55 -4.00 -14.60
CA VAL A 63 -4.53 -3.24 -13.86
C VAL A 63 -4.24 -3.90 -12.52
N GLY A 64 -2.97 -4.23 -12.30
CA GLY A 64 -2.44 -4.70 -11.02
C GLY A 64 -1.23 -3.86 -10.61
N PHE A 65 -0.89 -3.91 -9.32
CA PHE A 65 0.25 -3.15 -8.82
C PHE A 65 0.89 -3.83 -7.61
N GLU A 66 2.16 -3.53 -7.39
CA GLU A 66 2.88 -3.87 -6.17
C GLU A 66 3.57 -2.62 -5.62
N VAL A 67 3.45 -2.37 -4.32
CA VAL A 67 4.01 -1.20 -3.65
C VAL A 67 4.91 -1.64 -2.51
N THR A 68 6.16 -1.20 -2.55
CA THR A 68 7.11 -1.36 -1.44
C THR A 68 7.14 -0.09 -0.61
N PHE A 69 6.86 -0.20 0.69
CA PHE A 69 6.83 0.93 1.62
C PHE A 69 7.44 0.57 2.98
N ALA A 70 7.87 1.58 3.73
CA ALA A 70 8.36 1.44 5.09
C ALA A 70 7.80 2.53 6.01
N VAL A 71 7.51 2.19 7.26
CA VAL A 71 7.06 3.17 8.24
C VAL A 71 8.26 3.94 8.78
N THR A 72 8.25 5.27 8.59
CA THR A 72 9.30 6.17 9.06
C THR A 72 8.95 6.81 10.39
N ASP A 73 7.68 7.20 10.59
CA ASP A 73 7.17 7.71 11.87
C ASP A 73 6.05 6.79 12.39
N PRO A 74 6.35 5.91 13.37
CA PRO A 74 5.36 4.97 13.91
C PRO A 74 4.29 5.65 14.77
N ARG A 75 4.50 6.87 15.27
CA ARG A 75 3.46 7.63 15.97
C ARG A 75 2.43 8.07 14.95
N LEU A 76 2.84 8.77 13.89
CA LEU A 76 1.92 9.21 12.83
C LEU A 76 1.20 8.00 12.22
N ALA A 77 1.92 6.94 11.89
CA ALA A 77 1.33 5.73 11.31
C ALA A 77 0.33 5.00 12.25
N THR A 78 0.37 5.24 13.57
CA THR A 78 -0.58 4.63 14.51
C THR A 78 -1.82 5.48 14.76
N TYR A 79 -1.68 6.81 14.71
CA TYR A 79 -2.78 7.74 15.03
C TYR A 79 -3.47 8.32 13.80
N GLU A 80 -2.75 8.52 12.70
CA GLU A 80 -3.30 9.08 11.46
C GLU A 80 -3.95 8.01 10.59
N ILE A 81 -3.51 6.76 10.70
CA ILE A 81 -4.02 5.67 9.86
C ILE A 81 -4.21 4.36 10.62
N GLY A 82 -5.36 3.71 10.42
CA GLY A 82 -5.67 2.47 11.11
C GLY A 82 -4.90 1.27 10.56
N ASN A 83 -4.86 1.13 9.23
CA ASN A 83 -4.11 0.08 8.54
C ASN A 83 -3.42 0.68 7.29
N PRO A 84 -2.09 0.83 7.29
CA PRO A 84 -1.36 1.45 6.20
C PRO A 84 -1.47 0.66 4.90
N ALA A 85 -1.43 -0.68 4.94
CA ALA A 85 -1.51 -1.52 3.75
C ALA A 85 -2.86 -1.35 3.03
N VAL A 86 -3.97 -1.39 3.77
CA VAL A 86 -5.33 -1.23 3.21
C VAL A 86 -5.51 0.19 2.66
N ALA A 87 -5.03 1.20 3.36
CA ALA A 87 -5.17 2.58 2.91
C ALA A 87 -4.34 2.88 1.66
N ILE A 88 -3.12 2.35 1.57
CA ILE A 88 -2.28 2.45 0.37
C ILE A 88 -2.96 1.71 -0.79
N GLU A 89 -3.54 0.52 -0.57
CA GLU A 89 -4.29 -0.20 -1.62
C GLU A 89 -5.44 0.66 -2.16
N GLN A 90 -6.25 1.23 -1.27
CA GLN A 90 -7.42 2.04 -1.64
C GLN A 90 -7.02 3.34 -2.33
N LEU A 91 -5.99 4.02 -1.85
CA LEU A 91 -5.46 5.23 -2.47
C LEU A 91 -4.98 4.94 -3.89
N THR A 92 -4.19 3.88 -4.05
CA THR A 92 -3.65 3.47 -5.36
C THR A 92 -4.77 3.10 -6.33
N LEU A 93 -5.77 2.32 -5.88
CA LEU A 93 -6.94 1.96 -6.70
C LEU A 93 -7.76 3.18 -7.11
N THR A 94 -7.92 4.16 -6.22
CA THR A 94 -8.67 5.38 -6.51
C THR A 94 -7.93 6.23 -7.54
N ALA A 95 -6.61 6.43 -7.36
CA ALA A 95 -5.79 7.16 -8.31
C ALA A 95 -5.75 6.47 -9.68
N LEU A 96 -5.59 5.14 -9.70
CA LEU A 96 -5.64 4.35 -10.93
C LEU A 96 -6.97 4.52 -11.65
N ARG A 97 -8.10 4.37 -10.96
CA ARG A 97 -9.44 4.55 -11.57
C ARG A 97 -9.65 5.93 -12.16
N GLN A 98 -9.14 6.97 -11.50
CA GLN A 98 -9.21 8.33 -12.00
C GLN A 98 -8.39 8.49 -13.28
N GLU A 99 -7.13 8.05 -13.27
CA GLU A 99 -6.23 8.17 -14.43
C GLU A 99 -6.68 7.29 -15.61
N THR A 100 -7.11 6.04 -15.35
CA THR A 100 -7.63 5.16 -16.41
C THR A 100 -8.90 5.70 -17.04
N GLY A 101 -9.74 6.40 -16.26
CA GLY A 101 -10.95 7.04 -16.78
C GLY A 101 -10.69 8.26 -17.68
N LEU A 102 -9.49 8.83 -17.63
CA LEU A 102 -9.09 9.98 -18.46
C LEU A 102 -8.33 9.59 -19.73
N THR A 103 -7.91 8.33 -19.84
CA THR A 103 -7.14 7.79 -20.98
C THR A 103 -7.91 6.67 -21.67
N THR A 104 -7.45 6.25 -22.85
CA THR A 104 -8.02 5.09 -23.56
C THR A 104 -7.34 3.80 -23.12
N ALA A 105 -8.04 2.67 -23.22
CA ALA A 105 -7.49 1.36 -22.88
C ALA A 105 -6.19 1.05 -23.64
N GLU A 106 -6.17 1.35 -24.94
CA GLU A 106 -5.00 1.16 -25.79
C GLU A 106 -3.81 2.00 -25.33
N ARG A 107 -4.05 3.26 -24.95
CA ARG A 107 -2.99 4.17 -24.47
C ARG A 107 -2.46 3.73 -23.11
N ALA A 108 -3.32 3.27 -22.21
CA ALA A 108 -2.90 2.74 -20.90
C ALA A 108 -1.99 1.51 -21.02
N VAL A 109 -2.24 0.65 -22.01
CA VAL A 109 -1.39 -0.51 -22.33
C VAL A 109 -0.09 -0.08 -23.02
N ALA A 110 -0.17 0.90 -23.94
CA ALA A 110 0.98 1.35 -24.72
C ALA A 110 1.96 2.24 -23.94
N ALA A 111 1.48 2.97 -22.93
CA ALA A 111 2.26 3.93 -22.15
C ALA A 111 1.94 3.84 -20.63
N PRO A 112 2.27 2.72 -19.96
CA PRO A 112 2.02 2.55 -18.52
C PRO A 112 2.81 3.55 -17.64
N GLU A 113 3.88 4.14 -18.17
CA GLU A 113 4.70 5.13 -17.45
C GLU A 113 3.95 6.42 -17.11
N ASP A 114 2.96 6.81 -17.93
CA ASP A 114 2.12 7.98 -17.66
C ASP A 114 1.26 7.71 -16.41
N LEU A 115 0.62 6.54 -16.32
CA LEU A 115 -0.18 6.11 -15.17
C LEU A 115 0.70 5.95 -13.92
N HIS A 116 1.86 5.30 -14.06
CA HIS A 116 2.82 5.13 -12.97
C HIS A 116 3.17 6.49 -12.36
N ARG A 117 3.52 7.49 -13.18
CA ARG A 117 3.96 8.81 -12.68
C ARG A 117 2.87 9.52 -11.88
N THR A 118 1.64 9.53 -12.37
CA THR A 118 0.54 10.19 -11.66
C THR A 118 0.24 9.49 -10.34
N VAL A 119 0.10 8.17 -10.36
CA VAL A 119 -0.18 7.38 -9.16
C VAL A 119 0.94 7.48 -8.14
N TRP A 120 2.20 7.39 -8.59
CA TRP A 120 3.38 7.60 -7.74
C TRP A 120 3.35 8.93 -7.02
N THR A 121 3.00 10.01 -7.74
CA THR A 121 2.93 11.37 -7.18
C THR A 121 1.87 11.49 -6.10
N VAL A 122 0.64 11.03 -6.38
CA VAL A 122 -0.48 11.04 -5.42
C VAL A 122 -0.15 10.21 -4.18
N LEU A 123 0.44 9.04 -4.41
CA LEU A 123 0.81 8.11 -3.36
C LEU A 123 1.88 8.72 -2.45
N HIS A 124 2.96 9.27 -3.01
CA HIS A 124 4.05 9.88 -2.24
C HIS A 124 3.60 11.11 -1.43
N ASP A 125 2.78 12.00 -2.01
CA ASP A 125 2.25 13.17 -1.31
C ASP A 125 1.38 12.78 -0.11
N THR A 126 0.58 11.73 -0.27
CA THR A 126 -0.36 11.29 0.76
C THR A 126 0.33 10.45 1.83
N THR A 127 1.16 9.46 1.45
CA THR A 127 1.82 8.55 2.40
C THR A 127 2.82 9.27 3.30
N GLY A 128 3.46 10.34 2.79
CA GLY A 128 4.33 11.20 3.60
C GLY A 128 3.62 11.80 4.82
N ARG A 129 2.32 12.14 4.70
CA ARG A 129 1.51 12.69 5.81
C ARG A 129 1.21 11.65 6.88
N TRP A 130 1.21 10.37 6.52
CA TRP A 130 1.00 9.25 7.44
C TRP A 130 2.28 8.76 8.12
N GLY A 131 3.43 9.40 7.84
CA GLY A 131 4.73 8.95 8.34
C GLY A 131 5.23 7.68 7.64
N ILE A 132 4.82 7.46 6.38
CA ILE A 132 5.19 6.29 5.58
C ILE A 132 5.99 6.77 4.38
N THR A 133 7.12 6.10 4.13
CA THR A 133 7.92 6.34 2.93
C THR A 133 7.66 5.23 1.93
N THR A 134 7.16 5.60 0.76
CA THR A 134 7.08 4.69 -0.38
C THR A 134 8.43 4.61 -1.09
N LYS A 135 8.90 3.39 -1.36
CA LYS A 135 10.18 3.13 -2.03
C LYS A 135 10.02 2.80 -3.51
N GLU A 136 9.03 1.98 -3.85
CA GLU A 136 8.85 1.49 -5.21
C GLU A 136 7.37 1.19 -5.50
N LEU A 137 6.95 1.43 -6.74
CA LEU A 137 5.64 1.11 -7.29
C LEU A 137 5.85 0.36 -8.61
N GLU A 138 5.50 -0.90 -8.65
CA GLU A 138 5.50 -1.70 -9.87
C GLU A 138 4.07 -1.73 -10.42
N LEU A 139 3.85 -1.18 -11.61
CA LEU A 139 2.53 -1.15 -12.26
C LEU A 139 2.47 -2.18 -13.39
N THR A 140 1.46 -3.04 -13.38
CA THR A 140 1.18 -4.00 -14.46
C THR A 140 -0.13 -3.65 -15.14
N VAL A 141 -0.06 -3.21 -16.39
CA VAL A 141 -1.24 -2.96 -17.25
C VAL A 141 -1.25 -3.99 -18.37
N ARG A 142 -2.39 -4.64 -18.59
CA ARG A 142 -2.56 -5.63 -19.67
C ARG A 142 -3.91 -5.43 -20.35
N PRO A 143 -4.02 -5.73 -21.66
CA PRO A 143 -5.31 -5.81 -22.30
C PRO A 143 -6.15 -6.92 -21.65
N PRO A 144 -7.49 -6.82 -21.69
CA PRO A 144 -8.36 -7.90 -21.23
C PRO A 144 -8.05 -9.12 -22.10
N ALA A 145 -7.91 -10.29 -21.47
CA ALA A 145 -7.70 -11.52 -22.22
C ALA A 145 -8.84 -11.66 -23.24
N ALA A 146 -8.49 -11.87 -24.51
CA ALA A 146 -9.48 -12.10 -25.55
C ALA A 146 -10.43 -13.23 -25.10
N PRO A 147 -11.75 -13.12 -25.30
CA PRO A 147 -12.66 -14.21 -24.99
C PRO A 147 -12.33 -15.41 -25.88
N GLY A 148 -11.68 -16.42 -25.30
CA GLY A 148 -11.50 -17.73 -25.92
C GLY A 148 -10.04 -18.17 -26.15
N THR A 149 -9.45 -18.79 -25.14
CA THR A 149 -8.82 -20.09 -25.40
C THR A 149 -9.41 -21.04 -24.36
N PRO A 150 -10.30 -21.98 -24.74
CA PRO A 150 -10.72 -23.00 -23.80
C PRO A 150 -9.46 -23.73 -23.32
N SER A 151 -9.38 -23.95 -22.01
CA SER A 151 -8.35 -24.75 -21.37
C SER A 151 -8.40 -26.19 -21.90
N THR A 152 -7.85 -26.44 -23.08
CA THR A 152 -7.59 -27.78 -23.62
C THR A 152 -6.33 -28.32 -22.95
N ALA A 153 -6.42 -28.70 -21.67
CA ALA A 153 -5.42 -29.52 -20.99
C ALA A 153 -5.92 -29.93 -19.59
N GLN A 154 -7.02 -30.67 -19.50
CA GLN A 154 -7.32 -31.47 -18.30
C GLN A 154 -8.30 -32.63 -18.58
N GLU A 155 -8.19 -33.22 -19.77
CA GLU A 155 -8.54 -34.62 -20.01
C GLU A 155 -7.20 -35.35 -20.18
N TRP A 156 -7.06 -36.58 -19.64
CA TRP A 156 -5.83 -37.40 -19.46
C TRP A 156 -5.20 -37.40 -18.05
N TYR A 157 -5.98 -37.78 -17.03
CA TYR A 157 -5.70 -38.88 -16.08
C TYR A 157 -6.96 -39.15 -15.25
#